data_AF-A0A522UW04-F1
#
_entry.id   AF-A0A522UW04-F1
#
_cell.length_a   1.000
_cell.length_b   1.000
_cell.length_c   1.000
_cell.angle_alpha   90.00
_cell.angle_beta   90.00
_cell.angle_gamma   90.00
#
_symmetry.space_group_name_H-M   'P 1'
#
loop_
_entity.id
_entity.type
_entity.pdbx_description
1 polymer ?
#
loop_
_entity_poly.entity_id
_entity_poly.type
_entity_poly.pdbx_seq_one_letter_code
_entity_poly.pdbx_strand_id
1 'polypeptide(L)' 'MRKNDFIIWLGIAAAAGTGAGMLSDRKQPLRGGLLGATAGIVAGSVAAGFYHYVAAGDAIPYYSKSSPLYEEAETT' A
#
# COMPACT_ATOMS: atom_id res chain seq x y z
N MET A 1 -2.65 10.62 0.02
CA MET A 1 -3.72 10.11 0.91
C MET A 1 -3.65 10.86 2.22
N ARG A 2 -4.77 11.25 2.84
CA ARG A 2 -4.77 11.85 4.18
C ARG A 2 -4.39 10.75 5.19
N LYS A 3 -3.61 11.07 6.24
CA LYS A 3 -3.13 10.07 7.23
C LYS A 3 -4.26 9.21 7.83
N ASN A 4 -5.46 9.76 7.98
CA ASN A 4 -6.62 9.03 8.50
C ASN A 4 -7.08 7.90 7.56
N ASP A 5 -7.01 8.10 6.24
CA ASP A 5 -7.46 7.10 5.27
C ASP A 5 -6.56 5.86 5.33
N PHE A 6 -5.25 6.05 5.53
CA PHE A 6 -4.28 4.97 5.62
C PHE A 6 -4.51 4.08 6.84
N ILE A 7 -4.80 4.67 8.01
CA ILE A 7 -5.08 3.91 9.24
C ILE A 7 -6.35 3.06 9.07
N ILE A 8 -7.39 3.61 8.42
CA ILE A 8 -8.63 2.89 8.14
C ILE A 8 -8.35 1.69 7.22
N TRP A 9 -7.60 1.90 6.14
CA TRP A 9 -7.21 0.81 5.22
C TRP A 9 -6.37 -0.27 5.89
N LEU A 10 -5.44 0.11 6.78
CA LEU A 10 -4.61 -0.82 7.52
C LEU A 10 -5.44 -1.65 8.52
N GLY A 11 -6.43 -1.02 9.16
CA GLY A 11 -7.38 -1.71 10.04
C GLY A 11 -8.26 -2.71 9.29
N ILE A 12 -8.78 -2.35 8.11
CA ILE A 12 -9.56 -3.25 7.26
C ILE A 12 -8.70 -4.44 6.80
N ALA A 13 -7.47 -4.19 6.37
CA ALA A 13 -6.54 -5.23 5.94
C ALA A 13 -6.19 -6.20 7.09
N ALA A 14 -5.97 -5.67 8.30
CA ALA A 14 -5.74 -6.47 9.49
C ALA A 14 -6.96 -7.34 9.85
N ALA A 15 -8.17 -6.78 9.81
CA ALA A 15 -9.41 -7.50 10.12
C ALA A 15 -9.70 -8.60 9.08
N ALA A 16 -9.54 -8.30 7.79
CA ALA A 16 -9.71 -9.27 6.71
C ALA A 16 -8.68 -10.40 6.81
N GLY A 17 -7.42 -10.05 7.09
CA GLY A 17 -6.36 -11.03 7.33
C GLY A 17 -6.64 -11.91 8.56
N THR A 18 -7.12 -11.32 9.66
CA THR A 18 -7.51 -12.05 10.87
C THR A 18 -8.61 -13.07 10.55
N GLY A 19 -9.66 -12.66 9.85
CA GLY A 19 -10.76 -13.54 9.47
C GLY A 19 -10.29 -14.72 8.60
N ALA A 20 -9.47 -14.44 7.58
CA ALA A 20 -8.89 -15.47 6.73
C ALA A 20 -7.97 -16.43 7.51
N GLY A 21 -7.16 -15.89 8.41
CA GLY A 21 -6.27 -16.68 9.27
C GLY A 21 -7.00 -17.60 10.24
N MET A 22 -8.05 -17.09 10.90
CA MET A 22 -8.95 -17.87 11.76
C MET A 22 -9.64 -19.00 11.00
N LEU A 23 -10.04 -18.74 9.74
CA LEU A 23 -10.67 -19.74 8.87
C LEU A 23 -9.69 -20.82 8.39
N SER A 24 -8.42 -20.46 8.19
CA SER A 24 -7.37 -21.39 7.74
C SER A 24 -6.90 -22.33 8.85
N ASP A 25 -6.79 -21.84 10.09
CA ASP A 25 -6.35 -22.63 11.24
C ASP A 25 -7.46 -22.76 12.29
N ARG A 26 -8.49 -23.53 11.93
CA ARG A 26 -9.69 -23.75 12.77
C ARG A 26 -9.38 -24.44 14.10
N LYS A 27 -8.23 -25.12 14.20
CA LYS A 27 -7.79 -25.80 15.43
C LYS A 27 -7.24 -24.81 16.46
N GLN A 28 -6.66 -23.70 16.01
CA GLN A 28 -6.11 -22.64 16.87
C GLN A 28 -6.50 -21.25 16.33
N PRO A 29 -7.78 -20.87 16.40
CA PRO A 29 -8.30 -19.67 15.75
C PRO A 29 -7.61 -18.39 16.23
N LEU A 30 -7.25 -18.29 17.51
CA LEU A 30 -6.51 -17.11 18.02
C LEU A 30 -5.13 -16.96 17.38
N ARG A 31 -4.41 -18.07 17.21
CA ARG A 31 -3.08 -18.06 16.59
C ARG A 31 -3.17 -17.83 15.09
N GLY A 32 -4.11 -18.51 14.42
CA GLY A 32 -4.42 -18.30 13.01
C GLY A 32 -4.85 -16.86 12.74
N GLY A 33 -5.68 -16.28 13.62
CA GLY A 33 -6.10 -14.89 13.53
C GLY A 33 -4.95 -13.90 13.69
N LEU A 34 -4.05 -14.10 14.65
CA LEU A 34 -2.88 -13.20 14.84
C LEU A 34 -1.91 -13.25 13.66
N LEU A 35 -1.64 -14.46 13.14
CA LEU A 35 -0.82 -14.66 11.94
C LEU A 35 -1.50 -14.08 10.69
N GLY A 36 -2.82 -14.23 10.61
CA GLY A 36 -3.63 -13.63 9.56
C GLY A 36 -3.63 -12.10 9.61
N ALA A 37 -3.75 -11.51 10.80
CA ALA A 37 -3.71 -10.06 11.02
C ALA A 37 -2.37 -9.47 10.55
N THR A 38 -1.27 -10.09 10.97
CA THR A 38 0.08 -9.68 10.58
C THR A 38 0.29 -9.83 9.08
N ALA A 39 -0.12 -10.94 8.48
CA ALA A 39 -0.08 -11.13 7.03
C ALA A 39 -0.92 -10.08 6.28
N GLY A 40 -2.11 -9.75 6.79
CA GLY A 40 -3.00 -8.73 6.24
C GLY A 40 -2.40 -7.34 6.29
N ILE A 41 -1.78 -6.94 7.41
CA ILE A 41 -1.10 -5.65 7.55
C ILE A 41 0.08 -5.55 6.57
N VAL A 42 0.90 -6.61 6.46
CA VAL A 42 2.03 -6.64 5.54
C VAL A 42 1.55 -6.53 4.09
N ALA A 43 0.57 -7.34 3.69
CA ALA A 43 0.00 -7.30 2.34
C ALA A 43 -0.63 -5.94 2.02
N GLY A 44 -1.39 -5.35 2.96
CA GLY A 44 -1.97 -4.02 2.79
C GLY A 44 -0.93 -2.91 2.69
N SER A 45 0.16 -3.00 3.46
CA SER A 45 1.27 -2.03 3.41
C SER A 45 2.03 -2.11 2.09
N VAL A 46 2.29 -3.32 1.60
CA VAL A 46 2.92 -3.55 0.29
C VAL A 46 2.01 -3.02 -0.82
N ALA A 47 0.71 -3.34 -0.81
CA ALA A 47 -0.24 -2.85 -1.79
C ALA A 47 -0.34 -1.31 -1.80
N ALA A 48 -0.34 -0.67 -0.63
CA ALA A 48 -0.32 0.79 -0.53
C ALA A 48 1.00 1.39 -1.08
N GLY A 49 2.13 0.74 -0.80
CA GLY A 49 3.44 1.14 -1.36
C GLY A 49 3.48 1.04 -2.88
N PHE A 50 3.00 -0.07 -3.44
CA PHE A 50 2.87 -0.24 -4.89
C PHE A 50 1.90 0.76 -5.51
N TYR A 51 0.75 1.01 -4.87
CA TYR A 51 -0.19 2.04 -5.34
C TYR A 51 0.46 3.42 -5.37
N HIS A 52 1.23 3.78 -4.34
CA HIS A 52 1.98 5.04 -4.33
C HIS A 52 3.08 5.10 -5.38
N TYR A 53 3.77 3.99 -5.65
CA TYR A 53 4.80 3.92 -6.69
C TYR A 53 4.20 4.06 -8.10
N VAL A 54 3.11 3.34 -8.39
CA VAL A 54 2.41 3.42 -9.69
C VAL A 54 1.73 4.78 -9.86
N ALA A 55 1.04 5.27 -8.83
CA ALA A 55 0.40 6.59 -8.87
C ALA A 55 1.41 7.74 -8.93
N ALA A 56 2.65 7.57 -8.44
CA ALA A 56 3.73 8.54 -8.64
C ALA A 56 4.22 8.55 -10.10
N GLY A 57 4.16 7.41 -10.80
CA GLY A 57 4.40 7.34 -12.24
C GLY A 57 3.31 8.06 -13.05
N ASP A 58 2.05 7.94 -12.66
CA ASP A 58 0.91 8.64 -13.29
C ASP A 58 0.77 10.11 -12.87
N ALA A 59 1.41 10.50 -11.76
CA ALA A 59 1.48 11.88 -11.28
C ALA A 59 2.68 12.65 -11.81
N ILE A 60 3.42 12.12 -12.80
CA ILE A 60 4.21 12.97 -13.69
C ILE A 60 3.17 13.78 -14.45
N PRO A 61 3.01 15.08 -14.16
CA PRO A 61 1.96 15.85 -14.80
C PRO A 61 2.28 15.85 -16.29
N TYR A 62 1.26 15.82 -17.14
CA TYR A 62 1.37 16.33 -18.49
C TYR A 62 1.73 17.82 -18.42
N TYR A 63 2.94 18.16 -17.97
CA TYR A 63 3.59 19.36 -18.43
C TYR A 63 3.73 19.14 -19.91
N SER A 64 3.11 20.02 -20.70
CA SER A 64 3.48 20.14 -22.10
C SER A 64 5.00 20.15 -22.16
N LYS A 65 5.58 19.42 -23.12
CA LYS A 65 7.03 19.37 -23.41
C LYS A 65 7.60 20.75 -23.85
N SER A 66 7.08 21.84 -23.31
CA SER A 66 7.41 23.23 -23.61
C SER A 66 7.69 24.05 -22.34
N SER A 67 7.84 23.42 -21.17
CA SER A 67 8.30 24.12 -19.97
C SER A 67 9.82 24.30 -20.01
N PRO A 68 10.35 25.54 -19.91
CA PRO A 68 11.79 25.85 -20.04
C PRO A 68 12.68 25.33 -18.89
N LEU A 69 12.13 24.56 -17.96
CA LEU A 69 12.82 24.08 -16.76
C LEU A 69 13.52 22.71 -16.95
N TYR A 70 13.54 22.19 -18.19
CA TYR A 70 14.13 20.90 -18.56
C TYR A 70 15.32 21.02 -19.53
N GLU A 71 15.91 22.21 -19.65
CA GLU A 71 17.31 22.32 -20.04
C GLU A 71 18.13 22.51 -18.76
N GLU A 72 19.37 22.02 -18.74
CA GLU A 72 20.29 21.98 -17.59
C GLU A 72 20.18 20.75 -16.67
N ALA A 73 20.12 19.57 -17.27
CA ALA A 73 20.77 18.39 -16.68
C ALA A 73 21.43 17.52 -17.76
N GLU A 74 22.15 18.13 -18.69
CA GLU A 74 23.07 17.42 -19.58
C GLU A 74 24.48 18.02 -19.45
N THR A 75 25.33 17.27 -18.73
CA THR A 75 26.77 17.06 -18.97
C THR A 75 27.70 18.27 -19.13
N THR A 76 28.45 18.57 -18.07
CA THR A 76 29.91 18.79 -18.12
C THR A 76 30.58 18.08 -16.96
#